data_AF-A0A963S196-F1
#
_entry.id   AF-A0A963S196-F1
#
_cell.length_a   1.000
_cell.length_b   1.000
_cell.length_c   1.000
_cell.angle_alpha   90.00
_cell.angle_beta   90.00
_cell.angle_gamma   90.00
#
_symmetry.space_group_name_H-M   'P 1'
#
loop_
_entity.id
_entity.type
_entity.pdbx_description
1 polymer ?
#
loop_
_entity_poly.entity_id
_entity_poly.type
_entity_poly.pdbx_seq_one_letter_code
_entity_poly.pdbx_strand_id
1 'polypeptide(L)'
;MRTKRSSANDLGERSLLISCILALLLLAVGLAVATPAHAAGSASGAEKLRRLDLMLMVTGLRCRITHDDFQADYSRFVTRQRQILRQANAELRAELGTSHGPRRAQWAYDRLSTSAANEYGRGHPWLGCSELKRVARNLADVQGRATLEEAADQLLAPAGSPRLAYARR
;
A
#
# COMPACT_ATOMS: atom_id res chain seq x y z
N MET A 1 -2.78 -78.84 -20.27
CA MET A 1 -2.44 -77.50 -19.73
C MET A 1 -3.30 -76.46 -20.42
N ARG A 2 -4.26 -75.88 -19.70
CA ARG A 2 -5.19 -74.85 -20.20
C ARG A 2 -5.56 -73.98 -19.00
N THR A 3 -5.05 -72.75 -18.92
CA THR A 3 -5.59 -71.74 -17.98
C THR A 3 -5.72 -70.42 -18.73
N LYS A 4 -6.98 -70.09 -18.99
CA LYS A 4 -7.49 -68.92 -19.71
C LYS A 4 -8.12 -68.00 -18.67
N ARG A 5 -7.77 -66.71 -18.74
CA ARG A 5 -8.54 -65.51 -18.33
C ARG A 5 -9.49 -65.61 -17.14
N SER A 6 -9.20 -64.85 -16.08
CA SER A 6 -10.09 -63.81 -15.52
C SER A 6 -9.42 -63.17 -14.29
N SER A 7 -9.94 -62.02 -13.85
CA SER A 7 -9.50 -61.23 -12.67
C SER A 7 -8.46 -60.12 -12.90
N ALA A 8 -8.39 -59.56 -14.11
CA ALA A 8 -7.76 -58.25 -14.36
C ALA A 8 -8.69 -57.04 -14.06
N ASN A 9 -9.92 -57.27 -13.58
CA ASN A 9 -10.93 -56.21 -13.37
C ASN A 9 -11.24 -55.85 -11.91
N ASP A 10 -10.59 -56.46 -10.90
CA ASP A 10 -10.96 -56.25 -9.48
C ASP A 10 -9.97 -55.34 -8.69
N LEU A 11 -8.77 -55.09 -9.24
CA LEU A 11 -7.74 -54.31 -8.54
C LEU A 11 -7.79 -52.79 -8.81
N GLY A 12 -8.49 -52.35 -9.87
CA GLY A 12 -8.60 -50.95 -10.25
C GLY A 12 -9.59 -50.15 -9.40
N GLU A 13 -10.71 -50.74 -9.02
CA GLU A 13 -11.79 -50.06 -8.29
C GLU A 13 -11.48 -49.86 -6.79
N ARG A 14 -10.65 -50.74 -6.21
CA ARG A 14 -10.29 -50.69 -4.78
C ARG A 14 -9.19 -49.67 -4.48
N SER A 15 -8.40 -49.30 -5.48
CA SER A 15 -7.31 -48.30 -5.34
C SER A 15 -7.83 -46.86 -5.35
N LEU A 16 -9.02 -46.59 -5.92
CA LEU A 16 -9.65 -45.28 -5.94
C LEU A 16 -10.31 -44.90 -4.59
N LEU A 17 -10.73 -45.89 -3.80
CA LEU A 17 -11.39 -45.65 -2.51
C LEU A 17 -10.41 -45.38 -1.35
N ILE A 18 -9.15 -45.80 -1.48
CA ILE A 18 -8.12 -45.58 -0.43
C ILE A 18 -7.48 -44.18 -0.56
N SER A 19 -7.59 -43.52 -1.72
CA SER A 19 -7.15 -42.12 -1.89
C SER A 19 -8.08 -41.08 -1.24
N CYS A 20 -9.28 -41.44 -0.79
CA CYS A 20 -10.23 -40.47 -0.20
C CYS A 20 -10.14 -40.28 1.32
N ILE A 21 -9.37 -41.08 2.07
CA ILE A 21 -9.44 -41.08 3.55
C ILE A 21 -8.21 -40.44 4.23
N LEU A 22 -7.16 -40.08 3.47
CA LEU A 22 -5.97 -39.39 4.02
C LEU A 22 -5.92 -37.89 3.73
N ALA A 23 -7.06 -37.25 3.42
CA ALA A 23 -7.13 -35.83 3.06
C ALA A 23 -7.81 -34.92 4.11
N LEU A 24 -7.99 -35.37 5.36
CA LEU A 24 -8.88 -34.64 6.28
C LEU A 24 -8.38 -34.30 7.68
N LEU A 25 -7.12 -34.53 8.02
CA LEU A 25 -6.61 -34.16 9.34
C LEU A 25 -5.13 -33.79 9.26
N LEU A 26 -4.81 -32.56 8.83
CA LEU A 26 -3.54 -31.89 9.14
C LEU A 26 -3.69 -30.36 8.97
N LEU A 27 -3.95 -29.72 10.11
CA LEU A 27 -3.23 -28.53 10.58
C LEU A 27 -3.10 -27.34 9.61
N ALA A 28 -4.08 -26.43 9.67
CA ALA A 28 -3.84 -25.02 9.33
C ALA A 28 -4.26 -24.15 10.52
N VAL A 29 -3.39 -24.12 11.54
CA VAL A 29 -3.36 -23.00 12.49
C VAL A 29 -2.97 -21.78 11.67
N GLY A 30 -3.97 -21.02 11.24
CA GLY A 30 -3.77 -19.74 10.57
C GLY A 30 -3.11 -18.80 11.57
N LEU A 31 -1.78 -18.71 11.48
CA LEU A 31 -1.01 -17.61 12.06
C LEU A 31 -1.62 -16.32 11.52
N ALA A 32 -2.39 -15.64 12.38
CA ALA A 32 -2.57 -14.21 12.26
C ALA A 32 -1.17 -13.61 12.31
N VAL A 33 -0.56 -13.39 11.14
CA VAL A 33 0.61 -12.55 11.03
C VAL A 33 0.13 -11.20 11.53
N ALA A 34 0.46 -10.89 12.78
CA ALA A 34 0.34 -9.57 13.31
C ALA A 34 1.14 -8.69 12.36
N THR A 35 0.46 -7.98 11.46
CA THR A 35 1.06 -6.83 10.81
C THR A 35 1.61 -5.99 11.94
N PRO A 36 2.91 -5.65 11.95
CA PRO A 36 3.41 -4.77 12.99
C PRO A 36 2.54 -3.52 12.93
N ALA A 37 1.73 -3.34 13.97
CA ALA A 37 1.16 -2.04 14.26
C ALA A 37 2.39 -1.16 14.40
N HIS A 38 2.63 -0.31 13.39
CA HIS A 38 3.66 0.71 13.48
C HIS A 38 3.39 1.41 14.81
N ALA A 39 4.34 1.30 15.75
CA ALA A 39 4.21 1.90 17.06
C ALA A 39 3.77 3.33 16.83
N ALA A 40 2.60 3.69 17.36
CA ALA A 40 1.90 4.93 17.08
C ALA A 40 2.59 6.12 17.76
N GLY A 41 3.90 6.29 17.53
CA GLY A 41 4.46 7.62 17.44
C GLY A 41 3.86 8.29 16.21
N SER A 42 3.50 9.56 16.32
CA SER A 42 3.10 10.34 15.15
C SER A 42 4.20 10.22 14.09
N ALA A 43 3.85 9.77 12.88
CA ALA A 43 4.78 9.74 11.75
C ALA A 43 5.55 11.07 11.66
N SER A 44 6.85 11.02 11.38
CA SER A 44 7.64 12.24 11.18
C SER A 44 7.09 13.03 9.99
N GLY A 45 7.32 14.35 9.95
CA GLY A 45 6.95 15.16 8.79
C GLY A 45 7.54 14.61 7.48
N ALA A 46 8.78 14.11 7.57
CA ALA A 46 9.48 13.45 6.47
C ALA A 46 8.77 12.16 6.00
N GLU A 47 8.34 11.29 6.92
CA GLU A 47 7.51 10.12 6.60
C GLU A 47 6.17 10.51 5.97
N LYS A 48 5.46 11.49 6.53
CA LYS A 48 4.17 11.96 6.00
C LYS A 48 4.30 12.40 4.54
N LEU A 49 5.31 13.20 4.22
CA LEU A 49 5.54 13.65 2.84
C LEU A 49 5.86 12.50 1.90
N ARG A 50 6.62 11.48 2.35
CA ARG A 50 6.89 10.30 1.53
C ARG A 50 5.64 9.46 1.29
N ARG A 51 4.79 9.28 2.30
CA ARG A 51 3.52 8.56 2.15
C ARG A 51 2.55 9.32 1.25
N LEU A 52 2.47 10.65 1.37
CA LEU A 52 1.66 11.51 0.50
C LEU A 52 2.07 11.39 -0.98
N ASP A 53 3.37 11.45 -1.26
CA ASP A 53 3.93 11.27 -2.62
C ASP A 53 3.50 9.93 -3.23
N LEU A 54 3.70 8.83 -2.50
CA LEU A 54 3.30 7.49 -2.93
C LEU A 54 1.78 7.34 -3.09
N MET A 55 1.00 7.91 -2.17
CA MET A 55 -0.46 7.93 -2.24
C MET A 55 -0.94 8.61 -3.53
N LEU A 56 -0.43 9.81 -3.84
CA LEU A 56 -0.81 10.55 -5.04
C LEU A 56 -0.35 9.84 -6.32
N MET A 57 0.86 9.28 -6.32
CA MET A 57 1.40 8.52 -7.45
C MET A 57 0.52 7.30 -7.77
N VAL A 58 0.28 6.45 -6.76
CA VAL A 58 -0.43 5.17 -6.95
C VAL A 58 -1.90 5.40 -7.30
N THR A 59 -2.56 6.32 -6.60
CA THR A 59 -3.95 6.67 -6.94
C THR A 59 -4.05 7.36 -8.30
N GLY A 60 -3.05 8.16 -8.69
CA GLY A 60 -2.94 8.76 -10.02
C GLY A 60 -2.86 7.71 -11.13
N LEU A 61 -2.10 6.63 -10.92
CA LEU A 61 -2.00 5.55 -11.91
C LEU A 61 -3.34 4.84 -12.11
N ARG A 62 -4.14 4.73 -11.06
CA ARG A 62 -5.48 4.13 -11.11
C ARG A 62 -6.49 5.06 -11.79
N CYS A 63 -6.43 6.37 -11.54
CA CYS A 63 -7.35 7.35 -12.11
C CYS A 63 -7.07 7.69 -13.59
N ARG A 64 -5.91 7.29 -14.15
CA ARG A 64 -5.51 7.60 -15.53
C ARG A 64 -6.48 7.12 -16.63
N ILE A 65 -7.28 6.09 -16.34
CA ILE A 65 -8.26 5.52 -17.28
C ILE A 65 -9.66 6.12 -17.12
N THR A 66 -9.82 7.05 -16.19
CA THR A 66 -11.10 7.72 -15.89
C THR A 66 -11.14 9.10 -16.52
N HIS A 67 -12.31 9.72 -16.57
CA HIS A 67 -12.44 11.14 -16.96
C HIS A 67 -11.64 12.08 -16.04
N ASP A 68 -11.41 11.67 -14.79
CA ASP A 68 -10.69 12.44 -13.78
C ASP A 68 -9.21 12.02 -13.69
N ASP A 69 -8.57 11.78 -14.84
CA ASP A 69 -7.10 11.65 -14.89
C ASP A 69 -6.44 12.91 -14.31
N PHE A 70 -5.50 12.70 -13.39
CA PHE A 70 -4.74 13.73 -12.71
C PHE A 70 -3.23 13.52 -12.75
N GLN A 71 -2.71 12.68 -13.66
CA GLN A 71 -1.27 12.47 -13.84
C GLN A 71 -0.49 13.77 -14.05
N ALA A 72 -1.06 14.70 -14.83
CA ALA A 72 -0.47 16.02 -15.06
C ALA A 72 -0.41 16.87 -13.77
N ASP A 73 -1.47 16.83 -12.96
CA ASP A 73 -1.56 17.57 -11.71
C ASP A 73 -0.58 17.02 -10.66
N TYR A 74 -0.47 15.68 -10.55
CA TYR A 74 0.54 15.02 -9.73
C TYR A 74 1.96 15.40 -10.18
N SER A 75 2.23 15.37 -11.49
CA SER A 75 3.54 15.77 -12.03
C SER A 75 3.89 17.23 -11.72
N ARG A 76 2.90 18.13 -11.77
CA ARG A 76 3.04 19.53 -11.37
C ARG A 76 3.36 19.65 -9.88
N PHE A 77 2.65 18.91 -9.02
CA PHE A 77 2.93 18.84 -7.58
C PHE A 77 4.37 18.41 -7.29
N VAL A 78 4.82 17.28 -7.83
CA VAL A 78 6.19 16.77 -7.62
C VAL A 78 7.24 17.76 -8.13
N THR A 79 6.95 18.45 -9.25
CA THR A 79 7.86 19.45 -9.81
C THR A 79 7.96 20.70 -8.94
N ARG A 80 6.82 21.24 -8.49
CA ARG A 80 6.77 22.45 -7.65
C ARG A 80 7.35 22.20 -6.26
N GLN A 81 7.05 21.05 -5.67
CA GLN A 81 7.49 20.69 -4.32
C GLN A 81 8.83 19.93 -4.28
N ARG A 82 9.53 19.82 -5.42
CA ARG A 82 10.72 18.96 -5.58
C ARG A 82 11.79 19.17 -4.51
N GLN A 83 12.07 20.42 -4.12
CA GLN A 83 13.08 20.70 -3.10
C GLN A 83 12.66 20.15 -1.73
N ILE A 84 11.42 20.41 -1.31
CA ILE A 84 10.86 19.92 -0.04
C ILE A 84 10.82 18.39 -0.03
N LEU A 85 10.31 17.75 -1.08
CA LEU A 85 10.22 16.29 -1.16
C LEU A 85 11.60 15.60 -1.11
N ARG A 86 12.63 16.19 -1.74
CA ARG A 86 14.00 15.64 -1.67
C ARG A 86 14.61 15.78 -0.29
N GLN A 87 14.44 16.94 0.36
CA GLN A 87 14.94 17.16 1.72
C GLN A 87 14.26 16.22 2.71
N ALA A 88 12.93 16.10 2.65
CA ALA A 88 12.16 15.17 3.45
C ALA A 88 12.60 13.71 3.22
N ASN A 89 12.89 13.29 1.99
CA ASN A 89 13.38 11.94 1.72
C ASN A 89 14.77 11.68 2.33
N ALA A 90 15.69 12.63 2.23
CA ALA A 90 17.00 12.53 2.86
C ALA A 90 16.90 12.44 4.39
N GLU A 91 16.04 13.26 4.99
CA GLU A 91 15.75 13.26 6.42
C GLU A 91 15.14 11.93 6.87
N LEU A 92 14.12 11.44 6.18
CA LEU A 92 13.50 10.13 6.47
C LEU A 92 14.53 8.99 6.46
N ARG A 93 15.44 9.00 5.48
CA ARG A 93 16.52 7.99 5.40
C ARG A 93 17.47 8.09 6.60
N ALA A 94 17.79 9.30 7.04
CA ALA A 94 18.61 9.52 8.23
C ALA A 94 17.90 9.06 9.51
N GLU A 95 16.62 9.41 9.68
CA GLU A 95 15.76 8.99 10.80
C GLU A 95 15.67 7.46 10.91
N LEU A 96 15.46 6.79 9.77
CA LEU A 96 15.44 5.32 9.69
C LEU A 96 16.82 4.72 9.97
N GLY A 97 17.91 5.40 9.60
CA GLY A 97 19.27 5.04 9.96
C GLY A 97 19.53 5.07 11.46
N THR A 98 19.06 6.12 12.13
CA THR A 98 19.12 6.23 13.60
C THR A 98 18.25 5.17 14.27
N SER A 99 17.04 4.92 13.76
CA SER A 99 16.06 4.05 14.42
C SER A 99 16.29 2.54 14.18
N HIS A 100 16.76 2.15 12.99
CA HIS A 100 16.93 0.75 12.60
C HIS A 100 18.39 0.32 12.40
N GLY A 101 19.32 1.28 12.46
CA GLY A 101 20.74 1.08 12.14
C GLY A 101 21.02 1.17 10.63
N PRO A 102 22.28 1.48 10.25
CA PRO A 102 22.64 1.80 8.86
C PRO A 102 22.40 0.66 7.88
N ARG A 103 22.48 -0.60 8.34
CA ARG A 103 22.24 -1.80 7.51
C ARG A 103 20.78 -2.04 7.16
N ARG A 104 19.84 -1.56 8.00
CA ARG A 104 18.39 -1.81 7.83
C ARG A 104 17.60 -0.58 7.41
N ALA A 105 18.22 0.61 7.41
CA ALA A 105 17.58 1.86 7.01
C ALA A 105 16.91 1.78 5.62
N GLN A 106 17.64 1.28 4.62
CA GLN A 106 17.14 1.12 3.27
C GLN A 106 15.94 0.15 3.21
N TRP A 107 16.06 -1.00 3.87
CA TRP A 107 14.97 -1.97 3.95
C TRP A 107 13.72 -1.39 4.63
N ALA A 108 13.89 -0.59 5.69
CA ALA A 108 12.78 0.05 6.38
C ALA A 108 12.08 1.07 5.47
N TYR A 109 12.86 1.83 4.70
CA TYR A 109 12.35 2.78 3.71
C TYR A 109 11.57 2.07 2.58
N ASP A 110 12.08 0.93 2.10
CA ASP A 110 11.42 0.14 1.06
C ASP A 110 10.13 -0.51 1.57
N ARG A 111 10.13 -0.99 2.82
CA ARG A 111 8.93 -1.50 3.49
C ARG A 111 7.87 -0.41 3.63
N LEU A 112 8.25 0.79 4.09
CA LEU A 112 7.35 1.95 4.15
C LEU A 112 6.75 2.25 2.78
N SER A 113 7.60 2.26 1.74
CA SER A 113 7.14 2.56 0.37
C SER A 113 6.16 1.51 -0.15
N THR A 114 6.46 0.23 0.07
CA THR A 114 5.60 -0.89 -0.33
C THR A 114 4.28 -0.90 0.44
N SER A 115 4.32 -0.61 1.74
CA SER A 115 3.13 -0.52 2.58
C SER A 115 2.17 0.55 2.08
N ALA A 116 2.67 1.77 1.82
CA ALA A 116 1.85 2.86 1.30
C ALA A 116 1.28 2.53 -0.10
N ALA A 117 2.07 1.92 -0.97
CA ALA A 117 1.59 1.51 -2.29
C ALA A 117 0.47 0.47 -2.21
N ASN A 118 0.59 -0.51 -1.32
CA ASN A 118 -0.43 -1.53 -1.10
C ASN A 118 -1.70 -0.95 -0.44
N GLU A 119 -1.53 -0.01 0.48
CA GLU A 119 -2.62 0.69 1.16
C GLU A 119 -3.50 1.45 0.14
N TYR A 120 -2.87 2.20 -0.77
CA TYR A 120 -3.59 3.04 -1.75
C TYR A 120 -3.80 2.38 -3.11
N GLY A 121 -3.37 1.13 -3.30
CA GLY A 121 -3.51 0.40 -4.57
C GLY A 121 -4.97 0.19 -5.00
N ARG A 122 -5.91 0.15 -4.04
CA ARG A 122 -7.36 0.11 -4.31
C ARG A 122 -8.00 1.50 -4.47
N GLY A 123 -7.20 2.56 -4.40
CA GLY A 123 -7.66 3.95 -4.35
C GLY A 123 -7.58 4.53 -2.94
N HIS A 124 -7.92 5.81 -2.83
CA HIS A 124 -7.98 6.50 -1.54
C HIS A 124 -9.28 6.12 -0.79
N PRO A 125 -9.25 5.90 0.54
CA PRO A 125 -10.38 5.35 1.27
C PRO A 125 -11.66 6.21 1.24
N TRP A 126 -11.51 7.53 1.08
CA TRP A 126 -12.62 8.49 1.17
C TRP A 126 -12.55 9.64 0.14
N LEU A 127 -11.64 9.52 -0.85
CA LEU A 127 -11.55 10.46 -1.98
C LEU A 127 -11.60 9.70 -3.30
N GLY A 128 -12.48 10.12 -4.19
CA GLY A 128 -12.51 9.73 -5.59
C GLY A 128 -11.51 10.52 -6.44
N CYS A 129 -11.43 10.13 -7.72
CA CYS A 129 -10.47 10.69 -8.67
C CYS A 129 -10.64 12.21 -8.87
N SER A 130 -11.87 12.73 -8.95
CA SER A 130 -12.10 14.17 -9.10
C SER A 130 -11.61 15.00 -7.90
N GLU A 131 -11.71 14.45 -6.69
CA GLU A 131 -11.26 15.11 -5.46
C GLU A 131 -9.73 15.03 -5.34
N LEU A 132 -9.14 13.86 -5.63
CA LEU A 132 -7.69 13.69 -5.69
C LEU A 132 -7.04 14.61 -6.73
N LYS A 133 -7.71 14.83 -7.87
CA LYS A 133 -7.30 15.79 -8.89
C LYS A 133 -7.26 17.23 -8.35
N ARG A 134 -8.26 17.64 -7.56
CA ARG A 134 -8.25 18.96 -6.89
C ARG A 134 -7.15 19.04 -5.84
N VAL A 135 -6.97 17.99 -5.05
CA VAL A 135 -5.91 17.89 -4.04
C VAL A 135 -4.53 18.04 -4.68
N ALA A 136 -4.21 17.25 -5.71
CA ALA A 136 -2.92 17.33 -6.40
C ALA A 136 -2.64 18.73 -6.96
N ARG A 137 -3.65 19.38 -7.55
CA ARG A 137 -3.56 20.77 -8.00
C ARG A 137 -3.24 21.74 -6.87
N ASN A 138 -3.98 21.67 -5.77
CA ASN A 138 -3.82 22.60 -4.65
C ASN A 138 -2.47 22.41 -3.93
N LEU A 139 -2.02 21.16 -3.76
CA LEU A 139 -0.73 20.85 -3.12
C LEU A 139 0.46 21.40 -3.91
N ALA A 140 0.34 21.57 -5.24
CA ALA A 140 1.38 22.19 -6.05
C ALA A 140 1.59 23.68 -5.73
N ASP A 141 0.60 24.34 -5.12
CA ASP A 141 0.63 25.77 -4.80
C ASP A 141 0.84 26.05 -3.30
N VAL A 142 0.82 25.01 -2.46
CA VAL A 142 1.11 25.12 -1.02
C VAL A 142 2.49 25.72 -0.79
N GLN A 143 2.54 26.72 0.10
CA GLN A 143 3.78 27.37 0.51
C GLN A 143 4.24 26.84 1.87
N GLY A 144 5.55 26.55 1.94
CA GLY A 144 6.20 26.13 3.17
C GLY A 144 6.02 24.64 3.49
N ARG A 145 7.07 24.07 4.09
CA ARG A 145 7.14 22.65 4.44
C ARG A 145 6.10 22.25 5.50
N ALA A 146 5.97 23.04 6.57
CA ALA A 146 5.03 22.74 7.65
C ALA A 146 3.58 22.66 7.16
N THR A 147 3.17 23.58 6.28
CA THR A 147 1.84 23.56 5.66
C THR A 147 1.62 22.32 4.81
N LEU A 148 2.65 21.89 4.07
CA LEU A 148 2.58 20.68 3.26
C LEU A 148 2.52 19.41 4.11
N GLU A 149 3.24 19.36 5.23
CA GLU A 149 3.20 18.26 6.21
C GLU A 149 1.84 18.16 6.90
N GLU A 150 1.22 19.29 7.26
CA GLU A 150 -0.14 19.33 7.80
C GLU A 150 -1.16 18.85 6.77
N ALA A 151 -1.04 19.28 5.51
CA ALA A 151 -1.89 18.78 4.44
C ALA A 151 -1.71 17.27 4.22
N ALA A 152 -0.48 16.77 4.29
CA ALA A 152 -0.18 15.34 4.23
C ALA A 152 -0.86 14.59 5.39
N ASP A 153 -0.75 15.07 6.62
CA ASP A 153 -1.38 14.46 7.79
C ASP A 153 -2.89 14.29 7.62
N GLN A 154 -3.56 15.35 7.15
CA GLN A 154 -5.00 15.34 6.92
C GLN A 154 -5.44 14.38 5.81
N LEU A 155 -4.63 14.23 4.76
CA LEU A 155 -4.93 13.32 3.64
C LEU A 155 -4.65 11.86 3.99
N LEU A 156 -3.61 11.59 4.78
CA LEU A 156 -3.22 10.25 5.19
C LEU A 156 -4.08 9.69 6.34
N ALA A 157 -4.94 10.53 6.95
CA ALA A 157 -5.84 10.10 8.01
C ALA A 157 -6.79 8.97 7.54
N PRO A 158 -7.04 7.94 8.37
CA PRO A 158 -7.88 6.80 8.00
C PRO A 158 -9.31 7.17 7.58
N ALA A 159 -9.82 8.26 8.12
CA ALA A 159 -11.10 8.85 7.78
C ALA A 159 -10.90 10.31 7.39
N GLY A 160 -11.80 10.82 6.53
CA GLY A 160 -11.76 12.21 6.09
C GLY A 160 -11.68 13.17 7.27
N SER A 161 -10.68 14.05 7.26
CA SER A 161 -10.58 15.08 8.29
C SER A 161 -11.80 16.02 8.17
N PRO A 162 -12.41 16.46 9.30
CA PRO A 162 -13.54 17.40 9.26
C PRO A 162 -13.23 18.66 8.45
N ARG A 163 -11.98 19.13 8.47
CA ARG A 163 -11.51 20.30 7.71
C ARG A 163 -11.64 20.11 6.19
N LEU A 164 -11.27 18.93 5.66
CA LEU A 164 -11.42 18.62 4.24
C LEU A 164 -12.86 18.29 3.84
N ALA A 165 -13.71 17.90 4.81
CA ALA A 165 -15.15 17.74 4.57
C ALA A 165 -15.87 19.10 4.35
N TYR A 166 -15.46 20.16 5.05
CA TYR A 166 -16.00 21.51 4.85
C TYR A 166 -15.52 22.19 3.56
N ALA A 167 -14.27 21.97 3.15
CA ALA A 167 -13.73 22.48 1.88
C ALA A 167 -14.33 21.83 0.62
N ARG A 168 -15.23 20.86 0.81
CA ARG A 168 -15.90 20.08 -0.24
C ARG A 168 -17.27 20.64 -0.64
N ARG A 169 -17.78 21.64 0.08
CA ARG A 169 -19.04 22.34 -0.23
C ARG A 169 -18.81 23.55 -1.11
#